data_AF-A0A257VAD3-F1
#
_entry.id   AF-A0A257VAD3-F1
#
_cell.length_a   1.000
_cell.length_b   1.000
_cell.length_c   1.000
_cell.angle_alpha   90.00
_cell.angle_beta   90.00
_cell.angle_gamma   90.00
#
_symmetry.space_group_name_H-M   'P 1'
#
loop_
_entity.id
_entity.type
_entity.pdbx_description
1 polymer ?
#
loop_
_entity_poly.entity_id
_entity_poly.type
_entity_poly.pdbx_seq_one_letter_code
_entity_poly.pdbx_strand_id
1 'polypeptide(L)'
;MANPENRTPPEAPLDRIQKLLARSATAGETLVDLTTSQNGLLQQSAQTGDNLLEFTSSTAHNTERQTLMAQERTALTREQTRLSTRATELANIRTDLAHERTTLAGQRTDLAVGRTELARRRTSLAEGRTGMAQMRTRLAEERTGFAKTRTGMAEQRTALASTRTELSRERSQLANERTGYSVRRTELAQDRNSLATVRTLRAQARTRLSWQRTELARERTHLAFVRTGLALLTFGVVLFRYFGVSWWSIFDAILVLGSSALVAAGTSGYFKAHRRVRTLESLLTTDEGMRDLGPTRSS
;
A
#
# COMPACT_ATOMS: atom_id res chain seq x y z
N MET A 1 138.65 -66.70 106.49
CA MET A 1 139.94 -67.43 106.40
C MET A 1 141.05 -66.38 106.22
N ALA A 2 142.26 -66.61 106.77
CA ALA A 2 143.57 -66.01 106.43
C ALA A 2 143.67 -64.47 106.14
N ASN A 3 144.46 -63.59 106.78
CA ASN A 3 145.63 -63.68 107.71
C ASN A 3 146.92 -64.28 107.10
N PRO A 4 148.16 -63.88 107.50
CA PRO A 4 148.66 -62.69 108.22
C PRO A 4 149.37 -61.73 107.20
N GLU A 5 150.53 -61.04 107.35
CA GLU A 5 151.54 -60.71 108.39
C GLU A 5 152.38 -59.49 107.90
N ASN A 6 153.20 -58.92 108.79
CA ASN A 6 154.44 -58.14 108.57
C ASN A 6 154.38 -56.74 107.89
N ARG A 7 155.06 -55.70 108.41
CA ARG A 7 155.31 -55.14 109.77
C ARG A 7 156.39 -54.05 109.65
N THR A 8 156.15 -52.85 110.20
CA THR A 8 157.15 -51.92 110.83
C THR A 8 158.33 -51.35 110.01
N PRO A 9 158.98 -50.23 110.44
CA PRO A 9 158.54 -49.09 111.25
C PRO A 9 158.79 -47.73 110.48
N PRO A 10 159.12 -46.55 111.08
CA PRO A 10 158.06 -45.58 111.38
C PRO A 10 158.34 -44.08 111.05
N GLU A 11 157.37 -43.22 111.40
CA GLU A 11 157.44 -41.75 111.63
C GLU A 11 157.66 -40.74 110.48
N ALA A 12 156.59 -40.01 110.13
CA ALA A 12 156.53 -38.53 110.11
C ALA A 12 155.06 -38.03 109.90
N PRO A 13 154.60 -36.91 110.49
CA PRO A 13 153.15 -36.62 110.60
C PRO A 13 152.49 -35.78 109.49
N LEU A 14 153.22 -35.25 108.50
CA LEU A 14 152.74 -34.15 107.63
C LEU A 14 151.89 -34.55 106.41
N ASP A 15 152.14 -35.72 105.79
CA ASP A 15 151.48 -36.16 104.54
C ASP A 15 149.94 -36.29 104.65
N ARG A 16 149.44 -36.57 105.86
CA ARG A 16 148.01 -36.84 106.11
C ARG A 16 147.11 -35.62 105.88
N ILE A 17 147.66 -34.40 105.91
CA ILE A 17 146.91 -33.15 105.70
C ILE A 17 146.73 -32.86 104.20
N GLN A 18 147.77 -33.06 103.38
CA GLN A 18 147.67 -32.85 101.91
C GLN A 18 146.61 -33.76 101.28
N LYS A 19 146.55 -35.04 101.68
CA LYS A 19 145.56 -36.00 101.17
C LYS A 19 144.11 -35.66 101.54
N LEU A 20 143.87 -34.86 102.58
CA LEU A 20 142.54 -34.36 102.91
C LEU A 20 142.19 -33.10 102.12
N LEU A 21 143.13 -32.17 101.94
CA LEU A 21 142.92 -30.94 101.18
C LEU A 21 142.59 -31.21 99.70
N ALA A 22 143.32 -32.15 99.08
CA ALA A 22 143.06 -32.59 97.71
C ALA A 22 141.65 -33.17 97.55
N ARG A 23 141.18 -33.94 98.54
CA ARG A 23 139.85 -34.56 98.51
C ARG A 23 138.72 -33.55 98.70
N SER A 24 138.92 -32.49 99.50
CA SER A 24 137.95 -31.39 99.60
C SER A 24 137.87 -30.54 98.33
N ALA A 25 138.98 -30.36 97.61
CA ALA A 25 138.96 -29.68 96.31
C ALA A 25 138.12 -30.44 95.29
N THR A 26 138.39 -31.74 95.09
CA THR A 26 137.59 -32.59 94.18
C THR A 26 136.12 -32.72 94.60
N ALA A 27 135.82 -32.65 95.90
CA ALA A 27 134.43 -32.67 96.38
C ALA A 27 133.66 -31.39 95.99
N GLY A 28 134.31 -30.23 96.09
CA GLY A 28 133.73 -28.98 95.58
C GLY A 28 133.55 -29.00 94.06
N GLU A 29 134.55 -29.50 93.33
CA GLU A 29 134.55 -29.63 91.86
C GLU A 29 133.39 -30.51 91.37
N THR A 30 133.21 -31.72 91.94
CA THR A 30 132.05 -32.59 91.61
C THR A 30 130.69 -32.01 91.98
N LEU A 31 130.60 -31.14 93.00
CA LEU A 31 129.37 -30.42 93.33
C LEU A 31 129.09 -29.28 92.33
N VAL A 32 130.13 -28.59 91.85
CA VAL A 32 130.01 -27.59 90.77
C VAL A 32 129.60 -28.26 89.46
N ASP A 33 130.19 -29.39 89.09
CA ASP A 33 129.80 -30.16 87.90
C ASP A 33 128.36 -30.69 88.01
N LEU A 34 127.96 -31.22 89.17
CA LEU A 34 126.58 -31.68 89.38
C LEU A 34 125.59 -30.51 89.31
N THR A 35 125.91 -29.36 89.90
CA THR A 35 125.08 -28.14 89.83
C THR A 35 125.02 -27.59 88.40
N THR A 36 126.11 -27.66 87.65
CA THR A 36 126.19 -27.24 86.24
C THR A 36 125.38 -28.17 85.35
N SER A 37 125.46 -29.49 85.57
CA SER A 37 124.64 -30.50 84.90
C SER A 37 123.14 -30.34 85.24
N GLN A 38 122.81 -30.06 86.49
CA GLN A 38 121.44 -29.78 86.93
C GLN A 38 120.88 -28.50 86.31
N ASN A 39 121.69 -27.43 86.22
CA ASN A 39 121.32 -26.21 85.50
C ASN A 39 121.17 -26.45 83.99
N GLY A 40 122.02 -27.30 83.38
CA GLY A 40 121.88 -27.72 81.98
C GLY A 40 120.60 -28.51 81.73
N LEU A 41 120.24 -29.43 82.62
CA LEU A 41 118.97 -30.16 82.58
C LEU A 41 117.76 -29.23 82.81
N LEU A 42 117.89 -28.21 83.66
CA LEU A 42 116.85 -27.18 83.81
C LEU A 42 116.72 -26.30 82.55
N GLN A 43 117.82 -25.93 81.88
CA GLN A 43 117.77 -25.27 80.58
C GLN A 43 117.15 -26.15 79.49
N GLN A 44 117.50 -27.44 79.44
CA GLN A 44 116.93 -28.39 78.49
C GLN A 44 115.44 -28.62 78.75
N SER A 45 115.03 -28.68 80.03
CA SER A 45 113.62 -28.75 80.44
C SER A 45 112.86 -27.48 80.06
N ALA A 46 113.44 -26.30 80.27
CA ALA A 46 112.88 -25.02 79.86
C ALA A 46 112.71 -24.95 78.34
N GLN A 47 113.76 -25.24 77.56
CA GLN A 47 113.69 -25.29 76.09
C GLN A 47 112.68 -26.33 75.57
N THR A 48 112.55 -27.48 76.25
CA THR A 48 111.53 -28.48 75.91
C THR A 48 110.12 -27.95 76.21
N GLY A 49 109.95 -27.21 77.31
CA GLY A 49 108.72 -26.48 77.64
C GLY A 49 108.38 -25.40 76.63
N ASP A 50 109.35 -24.57 76.24
CA ASP A 50 109.20 -23.50 75.23
C ASP A 50 108.83 -24.08 73.86
N ASN A 51 109.49 -25.16 73.42
CA ASN A 51 109.15 -25.87 72.19
C ASN A 51 107.75 -26.51 72.25
N LEU A 52 107.32 -27.00 73.43
CA LEU A 52 105.95 -27.49 73.65
C LEU A 52 104.91 -26.36 73.65
N LEU A 53 105.25 -25.17 74.17
CA LEU A 53 104.42 -23.97 74.12
C LEU A 53 104.29 -23.43 72.68
N GLU A 54 105.38 -23.42 71.90
CA GLU A 54 105.35 -23.09 70.47
C GLU A 54 104.53 -24.11 69.68
N PHE A 55 104.73 -25.42 69.91
CA PHE A 55 103.96 -26.47 69.23
C PHE A 55 102.47 -26.43 69.58
N THR A 56 102.11 -26.21 70.85
CA THR A 56 100.70 -26.09 71.27
C THR A 56 100.06 -24.80 70.76
N SER A 57 100.78 -23.68 70.73
CA SER A 57 100.35 -22.43 70.10
C SER A 57 100.12 -22.59 68.59
N SER A 58 101.06 -23.20 67.88
CA SER A 58 100.97 -23.51 66.45
C SER A 58 99.81 -24.47 66.14
N THR A 59 99.60 -25.48 67.00
CA THR A 59 98.47 -26.41 66.89
C THR A 59 97.14 -25.68 67.11
N ALA A 60 97.04 -24.83 68.14
CA ALA A 60 95.86 -24.02 68.42
C ALA A 60 95.53 -23.09 67.24
N HIS A 61 96.51 -22.36 66.70
CA HIS A 61 96.33 -21.51 65.53
C HIS A 61 95.95 -22.29 64.26
N ASN A 62 96.44 -23.52 64.09
CA ASN A 62 96.02 -24.39 62.99
C ASN A 62 94.55 -24.83 63.16
N THR A 63 94.12 -25.18 64.38
CA THR A 63 92.69 -25.47 64.66
C THR A 63 91.79 -24.24 64.52
N GLU A 64 92.28 -23.04 64.86
CA GLU A 64 91.61 -21.76 64.59
C GLU A 64 91.43 -21.56 63.08
N ARG A 65 92.50 -21.68 62.28
CA ARG A 65 92.41 -21.65 60.81
C ARG A 65 91.42 -22.68 60.26
N GLN A 66 91.40 -23.90 60.79
CA GLN A 66 90.47 -24.95 60.33
C GLN A 66 89.01 -24.64 60.69
N THR A 67 88.74 -24.11 61.89
CA THR A 67 87.39 -23.69 62.28
C THR A 67 86.91 -22.47 61.49
N LEU A 68 87.79 -21.50 61.20
CA LEU A 68 87.49 -20.38 60.30
C LEU A 68 87.16 -20.87 58.87
N MET A 69 88.00 -21.73 58.27
CA MET A 69 87.70 -22.32 56.95
C MET A 69 86.41 -23.16 56.94
N ALA A 70 86.05 -23.81 58.04
CA ALA A 70 84.78 -24.51 58.18
C ALA A 70 83.58 -23.54 58.28
N GLN A 71 83.72 -22.42 58.99
CA GLN A 71 82.73 -21.34 59.04
C GLN A 71 82.53 -20.70 57.66
N GLU A 72 83.60 -20.39 56.94
CA GLU A 72 83.57 -19.87 55.56
C GLU A 72 82.85 -20.84 54.62
N ARG A 73 83.24 -22.12 54.61
CA ARG A 73 82.55 -23.16 53.81
C ARG A 73 81.07 -23.21 54.13
N THR A 74 80.70 -23.17 55.41
CA THR A 74 79.29 -23.20 55.81
C THR A 74 78.54 -21.93 55.39
N ALA A 75 79.16 -20.75 55.45
CA ALA A 75 78.58 -19.51 54.95
C ALA A 75 78.40 -19.53 53.42
N LEU A 76 79.38 -20.04 52.68
CA LEU A 76 79.35 -20.15 51.23
C LEU A 76 78.28 -21.16 50.77
N THR A 77 78.10 -22.28 51.47
CA THR A 77 76.97 -23.21 51.26
C THR A 77 75.63 -22.53 51.52
N ARG A 78 75.48 -21.72 52.59
CA ARG A 78 74.23 -20.98 52.86
C ARG A 78 73.89 -20.01 51.72
N GLU A 79 74.85 -19.24 51.23
CA GLU A 79 74.62 -18.33 50.10
C GLU A 79 74.36 -19.09 48.79
N GLN A 80 75.01 -20.23 48.55
CA GLN A 80 74.70 -21.09 47.40
C GLN A 80 73.27 -21.64 47.47
N THR A 81 72.80 -22.06 48.65
CA THR A 81 71.38 -22.41 48.87
C THR A 81 70.45 -21.23 48.61
N ARG A 82 70.77 -20.05 49.15
CA ARG A 82 69.98 -18.81 48.97
C ARG A 82 69.87 -18.36 47.52
N LEU A 83 70.96 -18.50 46.75
CA LEU A 83 70.98 -18.26 45.30
C LEU A 83 70.15 -19.30 44.54
N SER A 84 70.17 -20.57 44.97
CA SER A 84 69.31 -21.61 44.41
C SER A 84 67.82 -21.34 44.66
N THR A 85 67.43 -20.89 45.87
CA THR A 85 66.06 -20.46 46.17
C THR A 85 65.63 -19.28 45.30
N ARG A 86 66.48 -18.25 45.16
CA ARG A 86 66.20 -17.12 44.27
C ARG A 86 66.07 -17.52 42.80
N ALA A 87 66.83 -18.51 42.35
CA ALA A 87 66.73 -19.04 41.00
C ALA A 87 65.38 -19.76 40.77
N THR A 88 64.86 -20.51 41.76
CA THR A 88 63.54 -21.14 41.66
C THR A 88 62.40 -20.11 41.77
N GLU A 89 62.52 -19.11 42.64
CA GLU A 89 61.58 -17.97 42.70
C GLU A 89 61.46 -17.25 41.34
N LEU A 90 62.59 -16.93 40.70
CA LEU A 90 62.63 -16.29 39.38
C LEU A 90 62.09 -17.21 38.27
N ALA A 91 62.27 -18.53 38.38
CA ALA A 91 61.70 -19.49 37.43
C ALA A 91 60.16 -19.57 37.54
N ASN A 92 59.62 -19.52 38.77
CA ASN A 92 58.18 -19.49 39.01
C ASN A 92 57.57 -18.19 38.46
N ILE A 93 58.12 -17.02 38.84
CA ILE A 93 57.66 -15.71 38.33
C ILE A 93 57.67 -15.65 36.79
N ARG A 94 58.69 -16.23 36.15
CA ARG A 94 58.77 -16.33 34.68
C ARG A 94 57.69 -17.22 34.07
N THR A 95 57.25 -18.25 34.79
CA THR A 95 56.18 -19.18 34.39
C THR A 95 54.80 -18.53 34.55
N ASP A 96 54.56 -17.86 35.68
CA ASP A 96 53.32 -17.12 35.93
C ASP A 96 53.12 -16.00 34.89
N LEU A 97 54.17 -15.21 34.63
CA LEU A 97 54.16 -14.17 33.60
C LEU A 97 53.96 -14.75 32.18
N ALA A 98 54.40 -15.98 31.91
CA ALA A 98 54.12 -16.66 30.65
C ALA A 98 52.63 -17.04 30.54
N HIS A 99 52.02 -17.55 31.61
CA HIS A 99 50.58 -17.81 31.67
C HIS A 99 49.74 -16.52 31.53
N GLU A 100 50.07 -15.42 32.22
CA GLU A 100 49.39 -14.14 32.05
C GLU A 100 49.46 -13.63 30.60
N ARG A 101 50.63 -13.75 29.95
CA ARG A 101 50.77 -13.38 28.55
C ARG A 101 49.92 -14.25 27.61
N THR A 102 49.71 -15.52 27.95
CA THR A 102 48.83 -16.43 27.20
C THR A 102 47.34 -16.09 27.41
N THR A 103 46.89 -15.84 28.64
CA THR A 103 45.49 -15.47 28.91
C THR A 103 45.13 -14.11 28.30
N LEU A 104 46.03 -13.13 28.37
CA LEU A 104 45.85 -11.83 27.74
C LEU A 104 45.82 -11.92 26.19
N ALA A 105 46.54 -12.88 25.59
CA ALA A 105 46.48 -13.15 24.16
C ALA A 105 45.14 -13.80 23.75
N GLY A 106 44.60 -14.70 24.59
CA GLY A 106 43.24 -15.24 24.44
C GLY A 106 42.18 -14.13 24.44
N GLN A 107 42.15 -13.32 25.50
CA GLN A 107 41.21 -12.19 25.64
C GLN A 107 41.28 -11.19 24.46
N ARG A 108 42.47 -10.93 23.91
CA ARG A 108 42.65 -10.09 22.71
C ARG A 108 42.05 -10.73 21.45
N THR A 109 42.12 -12.06 21.35
CA THR A 109 41.54 -12.83 20.24
C THR A 109 40.01 -12.81 20.34
N ASP A 110 39.45 -13.10 21.51
CA ASP A 110 38.00 -13.08 21.75
C ASP A 110 37.40 -11.69 21.48
N LEU A 111 38.09 -10.62 21.90
CA LEU A 111 37.69 -9.24 21.63
C LEU A 111 37.73 -8.90 20.12
N ALA A 112 38.69 -9.46 19.36
CA ALA A 112 38.75 -9.28 17.91
C ALA A 112 37.62 -10.03 17.18
N VAL A 113 37.29 -11.25 17.61
CA VAL A 113 36.13 -12.01 17.12
C VAL A 113 34.82 -11.28 17.43
N GLY A 114 34.63 -10.83 18.67
CA GLY A 114 33.45 -10.08 19.09
C GLY A 114 33.25 -8.76 18.33
N ARG A 115 34.34 -8.04 18.02
CA ARG A 115 34.31 -6.85 17.14
C ARG A 115 33.88 -7.19 15.71
N THR A 116 34.34 -8.31 15.18
CA THR A 116 34.00 -8.78 13.82
C THR A 116 32.52 -9.19 13.72
N GLU A 117 32.00 -9.90 14.73
CA GLU A 117 30.58 -10.26 14.80
C GLU A 117 29.67 -9.04 15.00
N LEU A 118 30.08 -8.08 15.82
CA LEU A 118 29.35 -6.82 15.99
C LEU A 118 29.34 -5.98 14.69
N ALA A 119 30.41 -6.03 13.88
CA ALA A 119 30.43 -5.43 12.55
C ALA A 119 29.45 -6.13 11.59
N ARG A 120 29.46 -7.47 11.49
CA ARG A 120 28.48 -8.24 10.69
C ARG A 120 27.03 -7.92 11.06
N ARG A 121 26.72 -7.90 12.35
CA ARG A 121 25.38 -7.57 12.87
C ARG A 121 24.95 -6.13 12.52
N ARG A 122 25.88 -5.17 12.52
CA ARG A 122 25.61 -3.79 12.05
C ARG A 122 25.31 -3.74 10.55
N THR A 123 26.06 -4.46 9.73
CA THR A 123 25.82 -4.53 8.27
C THR A 123 24.44 -5.12 7.97
N SER A 124 24.13 -6.30 8.53
CA SER A 124 22.83 -6.95 8.32
C SER A 124 21.64 -6.10 8.79
N LEU A 125 21.79 -5.35 9.89
CA LEU A 125 20.76 -4.40 10.35
C LEU A 125 20.60 -3.20 9.40
N ALA A 126 21.67 -2.74 8.73
CA ALA A 126 21.61 -1.68 7.72
C ALA A 126 20.95 -2.17 6.42
N GLU A 127 21.25 -3.40 5.99
CA GLU A 127 20.58 -4.07 4.87
C GLU A 127 19.08 -4.23 5.13
N GLY A 128 18.70 -4.75 6.30
CA GLY A 128 17.31 -4.90 6.71
C GLY A 128 16.54 -3.57 6.78
N ARG A 129 17.20 -2.50 7.26
CA ARG A 129 16.64 -1.13 7.21
C ARG A 129 16.46 -0.62 5.78
N THR A 130 17.39 -0.94 4.88
CA THR A 130 17.31 -0.56 3.46
C THR A 130 16.15 -1.29 2.75
N GLY A 131 16.00 -2.59 2.97
CA GLY A 131 14.88 -3.38 2.44
C GLY A 131 13.51 -2.89 2.97
N MET A 132 13.42 -2.60 4.27
CA MET A 132 12.23 -1.97 4.87
C MET A 132 11.89 -0.62 4.23
N ALA A 133 12.89 0.23 3.94
CA ALA A 133 12.68 1.51 3.27
C ALA A 133 12.16 1.31 1.84
N GLN A 134 12.78 0.43 1.05
CA GLN A 134 12.34 0.11 -0.31
C GLN A 134 10.90 -0.44 -0.35
N MET A 135 10.53 -1.31 0.59
CA MET A 135 9.17 -1.85 0.69
C MET A 135 8.14 -0.75 1.02
N ARG A 136 8.49 0.21 1.89
CA ARG A 136 7.64 1.37 2.19
C ARG A 136 7.46 2.29 0.97
N THR A 137 8.49 2.45 0.14
CA THR A 137 8.37 3.20 -1.13
C THR A 137 7.41 2.51 -2.09
N ARG A 138 7.60 1.20 -2.36
CA ARG A 138 6.71 0.43 -3.26
C ARG A 138 5.25 0.46 -2.81
N LEU A 139 4.99 0.25 -1.52
CA LEU A 139 3.62 0.30 -0.97
C LEU A 139 2.99 1.71 -1.08
N ALA A 140 3.80 2.77 -1.04
CA ALA A 140 3.33 4.13 -1.30
C ALA A 140 3.01 4.34 -2.80
N GLU A 141 3.86 3.86 -3.70
CA GLU A 141 3.63 3.88 -5.16
C GLU A 141 2.34 3.15 -5.53
N GLU A 142 2.16 1.90 -5.08
CA GLU A 142 0.94 1.10 -5.24
C GLU A 142 -0.30 1.83 -4.73
N ARG A 143 -0.22 2.44 -3.53
CA ARG A 143 -1.32 3.24 -2.95
C ARG A 143 -1.66 4.46 -3.81
N THR A 144 -0.68 5.13 -4.42
CA THR A 144 -0.97 6.23 -5.37
C THR A 144 -1.55 5.73 -6.69
N GLY A 145 -1.14 4.55 -7.17
CA GLY A 145 -1.72 3.89 -8.34
C GLY A 145 -3.20 3.55 -8.12
N PHE A 146 -3.53 2.91 -6.99
CA PHE A 146 -4.90 2.59 -6.61
C PHE A 146 -5.77 3.83 -6.37
N ALA A 147 -5.18 4.93 -5.86
CA ALA A 147 -5.89 6.20 -5.75
C ALA A 147 -6.29 6.75 -7.13
N LYS A 148 -5.37 6.73 -8.12
CA LYS A 148 -5.62 7.18 -9.50
C LYS A 148 -6.65 6.32 -10.24
N THR A 149 -6.63 4.99 -10.07
CA THR A 149 -7.67 4.13 -10.68
C THR A 149 -9.03 4.38 -10.04
N ARG A 150 -9.09 4.66 -8.72
CA ARG A 150 -10.34 5.01 -8.04
C ARG A 150 -10.93 6.35 -8.51
N THR A 151 -10.12 7.37 -8.80
CA THR A 151 -10.63 8.64 -9.35
C THR A 151 -11.11 8.46 -10.78
N GLY A 152 -10.33 7.82 -11.66
CA GLY A 152 -10.75 7.55 -13.04
C GLY A 152 -12.05 6.74 -13.15
N MET A 153 -12.26 5.74 -12.28
CA MET A 153 -13.54 5.01 -12.21
C MET A 153 -14.70 5.89 -11.71
N ALA A 154 -14.46 6.86 -10.83
CA ALA A 154 -15.49 7.79 -10.38
C ALA A 154 -15.86 8.81 -11.47
N GLU A 155 -14.88 9.30 -12.23
CA GLU A 155 -15.05 10.17 -13.39
C GLU A 155 -15.87 9.46 -14.48
N GLN A 156 -15.50 8.22 -14.86
CA GLN A 156 -16.25 7.40 -15.82
C GLN A 156 -17.69 7.15 -15.39
N ARG A 157 -17.94 6.83 -14.11
CA ARG A 157 -19.30 6.67 -13.57
C ARG A 157 -20.12 7.97 -13.63
N THR A 158 -19.48 9.11 -13.43
CA THR A 158 -20.12 10.44 -13.49
C THR A 158 -20.48 10.80 -14.93
N ALA A 159 -19.58 10.57 -15.88
CA ALA A 159 -19.84 10.78 -17.31
C ALA A 159 -20.99 9.89 -17.81
N LEU A 160 -21.00 8.60 -17.45
CA LEU A 160 -22.07 7.66 -17.81
C LEU A 160 -23.43 8.02 -17.17
N ALA A 161 -23.44 8.60 -15.96
CA ALA A 161 -24.65 9.12 -15.35
C ALA A 161 -25.18 10.36 -16.10
N SER A 162 -24.29 11.24 -16.58
CA SER A 162 -24.66 12.40 -17.39
C SER A 162 -25.31 11.99 -18.72
N THR A 163 -24.65 11.13 -19.51
CA THR A 163 -25.17 10.69 -20.82
C THR A 163 -26.47 9.89 -20.69
N ARG A 164 -26.62 9.07 -19.63
CA ARG A 164 -27.89 8.40 -19.33
C ARG A 164 -29.02 9.39 -19.01
N THR A 165 -28.71 10.50 -18.35
CA THR A 165 -29.69 11.55 -18.01
C THR A 165 -30.08 12.35 -19.27
N GLU A 166 -29.11 12.65 -20.13
CA GLU A 166 -29.30 13.33 -21.42
C GLU A 166 -30.18 12.52 -22.37
N LEU A 167 -29.84 11.25 -22.62
CA LEU A 167 -30.66 10.33 -23.42
C LEU A 167 -32.08 10.14 -22.85
N SER A 168 -32.26 10.27 -21.54
CA SER A 168 -33.58 10.24 -20.91
C SER A 168 -34.41 11.51 -21.20
N ARG A 169 -33.77 12.67 -21.40
CA ARG A 169 -34.44 13.91 -21.85
C ARG A 169 -34.83 13.82 -23.32
N GLU A 170 -33.92 13.39 -24.19
CA GLU A 170 -34.19 13.20 -25.63
C GLU A 170 -35.36 12.25 -25.86
N ARG A 171 -35.38 11.09 -25.18
CA ARG A 171 -36.49 10.12 -25.26
C ARG A 171 -37.82 10.70 -24.78
N SER A 172 -37.80 11.65 -23.84
CA SER A 172 -38.99 12.35 -23.36
C SER A 172 -39.48 13.42 -24.35
N GLN A 173 -38.55 14.17 -24.96
CA GLN A 173 -38.84 15.13 -26.03
C GLN A 173 -39.46 14.42 -27.25
N LEU A 174 -38.86 13.34 -27.73
CA LEU A 174 -39.36 12.56 -28.87
C LEU A 174 -40.74 11.93 -28.60
N ALA A 175 -41.04 11.57 -27.35
CA ALA A 175 -42.37 11.10 -26.95
C ALA A 175 -43.41 12.24 -26.99
N ASN A 176 -43.04 13.45 -26.56
CA ASN A 176 -43.90 14.63 -26.66
C ASN A 176 -44.15 15.03 -28.13
N GLU A 177 -43.11 15.04 -28.97
CA GLU A 177 -43.24 15.29 -30.42
C GLU A 177 -44.17 14.28 -31.09
N ARG A 178 -43.96 12.98 -30.84
CA ARG A 178 -44.83 11.90 -31.36
C ARG A 178 -46.29 12.11 -30.94
N THR A 179 -46.53 12.60 -29.72
CA THR A 179 -47.87 12.91 -29.23
C THR A 179 -48.46 14.12 -29.98
N GLY A 180 -47.69 15.20 -30.16
CA GLY A 180 -48.10 16.37 -30.96
C GLY A 180 -48.42 16.05 -32.43
N TYR A 181 -47.60 15.20 -33.07
CA TYR A 181 -47.89 14.70 -34.42
C TYR A 181 -49.16 13.83 -34.47
N SER A 182 -49.46 13.07 -33.41
CA SER A 182 -50.70 12.30 -33.32
C SER A 182 -51.93 13.20 -33.18
N VAL A 183 -51.86 14.25 -32.35
CA VAL A 183 -52.93 15.25 -32.19
C VAL A 183 -53.19 15.97 -33.51
N ARG A 184 -52.13 16.47 -34.18
CA ARG A 184 -52.25 17.13 -35.50
C ARG A 184 -52.81 16.21 -36.59
N ARG A 185 -52.55 14.90 -36.49
CA ARG A 185 -53.16 13.91 -37.40
C ARG A 185 -54.66 13.74 -37.14
N THR A 186 -55.12 13.81 -35.89
CA THR A 186 -56.56 13.76 -35.55
C THR A 186 -57.30 15.05 -35.93
N GLU A 187 -56.70 16.23 -35.69
CA GLU A 187 -57.23 17.53 -36.13
C GLU A 187 -57.45 17.53 -37.66
N LEU A 188 -56.41 17.19 -38.43
CA LEU A 188 -56.48 17.13 -39.89
C LEU A 188 -57.45 16.04 -40.41
N ALA A 189 -57.81 15.04 -39.61
CA ALA A 189 -58.85 14.08 -39.94
C ALA A 189 -60.26 14.65 -39.70
N GLN A 190 -60.45 15.43 -38.63
CA GLN A 190 -61.69 16.16 -38.35
C GLN A 190 -61.95 17.23 -39.43
N ASP A 191 -60.94 18.02 -39.82
CA ASP A 191 -61.03 19.01 -40.90
C ASP A 191 -61.42 18.39 -42.25
N ARG A 192 -60.85 17.22 -42.57
CA ARG A 192 -61.23 16.48 -43.78
C ARG A 192 -62.68 16.02 -43.74
N ASN A 193 -63.18 15.63 -42.57
CA ASN A 193 -64.56 15.20 -42.39
C ASN A 193 -65.54 16.38 -42.45
N SER A 194 -65.27 17.48 -41.76
CA SER A 194 -66.11 18.70 -41.81
C SER A 194 -66.18 19.26 -43.24
N LEU A 195 -65.06 19.30 -43.96
CA LEU A 195 -65.02 19.71 -45.36
C LEU A 195 -65.72 18.71 -46.30
N ALA A 196 -65.76 17.41 -45.97
CA ALA A 196 -66.57 16.44 -46.69
C ALA A 196 -68.07 16.69 -46.47
N THR A 197 -68.51 16.92 -45.24
CA THR A 197 -69.90 17.31 -44.92
C THR A 197 -70.32 18.57 -45.67
N VAL A 198 -69.48 19.62 -45.67
CA VAL A 198 -69.75 20.87 -46.42
C VAL A 198 -69.86 20.62 -47.93
N ARG A 199 -69.02 19.74 -48.51
CA ARG A 199 -69.14 19.32 -49.91
C ARG A 199 -70.47 18.60 -50.19
N THR A 200 -70.88 17.68 -49.32
CA THR A 200 -72.15 16.95 -49.43
C THR A 200 -73.36 17.88 -49.34
N LEU A 201 -73.39 18.79 -48.35
CA LEU A 201 -74.45 19.80 -48.22
C LEU A 201 -74.52 20.71 -49.46
N ARG A 202 -73.36 21.15 -49.98
CA ARG A 202 -73.31 21.96 -51.21
C ARG A 202 -73.76 21.18 -52.46
N ALA A 203 -73.52 19.87 -52.52
CA ALA A 203 -74.03 19.00 -53.58
C ALA A 203 -75.56 18.83 -53.47
N GLN A 204 -76.10 18.56 -52.28
CA GLN A 204 -77.54 18.49 -52.03
C GLN A 204 -78.24 19.81 -52.38
N ALA A 205 -77.68 20.97 -52.00
CA ALA A 205 -78.21 22.28 -52.36
C ALA A 205 -78.24 22.51 -53.88
N ARG A 206 -77.18 22.10 -54.61
CA ARG A 206 -77.16 22.12 -56.08
C ARG A 206 -78.26 21.24 -56.68
N THR A 207 -78.49 20.04 -56.14
CA THR A 207 -79.56 19.14 -56.59
C THR A 207 -80.95 19.74 -56.33
N ARG A 208 -81.19 20.29 -55.13
CA ARG A 208 -82.44 20.99 -54.77
C ARG A 208 -82.72 22.14 -55.75
N LEU A 209 -81.75 23.02 -55.99
CA LEU A 209 -81.84 24.14 -56.94
C LEU A 209 -82.04 23.67 -58.39
N SER A 210 -81.36 22.61 -58.82
CA SER A 210 -81.52 22.06 -60.17
C SER A 210 -82.92 21.51 -60.39
N TRP A 211 -83.51 20.90 -59.36
CA TRP A 211 -84.83 20.30 -59.46
C TRP A 211 -85.97 21.34 -59.38
N GLN A 212 -85.80 22.40 -58.56
CA GLN A 212 -86.65 23.60 -58.63
C GLN A 212 -86.67 24.19 -60.05
N ARG A 213 -85.50 24.32 -60.71
CA ARG A 213 -85.43 24.80 -62.10
C ARG A 213 -86.21 23.91 -63.08
N THR A 214 -86.20 22.59 -62.90
CA THR A 214 -86.97 21.68 -63.76
C THR A 214 -88.49 21.78 -63.56
N GLU A 215 -88.98 21.90 -62.31
CA GLU A 215 -90.44 22.01 -62.09
C GLU A 215 -90.96 23.43 -62.45
N LEU A 216 -90.18 24.49 -62.24
CA LEU A 216 -90.49 25.84 -62.77
C LEU A 216 -90.51 25.88 -64.31
N ALA A 217 -89.62 25.14 -64.98
CA ALA A 217 -89.69 24.97 -66.43
C ALA A 217 -90.95 24.21 -66.86
N ARG A 218 -91.38 23.21 -66.07
CA ARG A 218 -92.63 22.46 -66.28
C ARG A 218 -93.88 23.31 -66.09
N GLU A 219 -93.93 24.17 -65.07
CA GLU A 219 -95.02 25.14 -64.91
C GLU A 219 -95.13 26.04 -66.14
N ARG A 220 -94.01 26.54 -66.66
CA ARG A 220 -93.97 27.38 -67.88
C ARG A 220 -94.49 26.64 -69.11
N THR A 221 -94.18 25.35 -69.29
CA THR A 221 -94.75 24.57 -70.42
C THR A 221 -96.25 24.34 -70.25
N HIS A 222 -96.74 24.02 -69.05
CA HIS A 222 -98.18 23.89 -68.80
C HIS A 222 -98.93 25.22 -69.02
N LEU A 223 -98.38 26.35 -68.56
CA LEU A 223 -98.95 27.68 -68.79
C LEU A 223 -98.94 28.06 -70.29
N ALA A 224 -97.90 27.67 -71.04
CA ALA A 224 -97.88 27.82 -72.49
C ALA A 224 -98.99 27.00 -73.18
N PHE A 225 -99.22 25.75 -72.76
CA PHE A 225 -100.35 24.94 -73.25
C PHE A 225 -101.73 25.54 -72.94
N VAL A 226 -101.90 26.16 -71.76
CA VAL A 226 -103.14 26.91 -71.45
C VAL A 226 -103.30 28.11 -72.40
N ARG A 227 -102.22 28.87 -72.65
CA ARG A 227 -102.26 30.04 -73.54
C ARG A 227 -102.58 29.64 -74.99
N THR A 228 -101.99 28.58 -75.52
CA THR A 228 -102.28 28.09 -76.88
C THR A 228 -103.68 27.46 -76.97
N GLY A 229 -104.10 26.69 -75.95
CA GLY A 229 -105.45 26.15 -75.86
C GLY A 229 -106.52 27.24 -75.85
N LEU A 230 -106.35 28.30 -75.05
CA LEU A 230 -107.29 29.42 -75.01
C LEU A 230 -107.36 30.17 -76.36
N ALA A 231 -106.22 30.38 -77.03
CA ALA A 231 -106.19 31.02 -78.34
C ALA A 231 -106.86 30.18 -79.43
N LEU A 232 -106.71 28.85 -79.40
CA LEU A 232 -107.44 27.94 -80.30
C LEU A 232 -108.93 27.88 -79.98
N LEU A 233 -109.31 27.95 -78.69
CA LEU A 233 -110.70 27.92 -78.25
C LEU A 233 -111.44 29.19 -78.71
N THR A 234 -110.87 30.37 -78.51
CA THR A 234 -111.48 31.61 -79.01
C THR A 234 -111.55 31.64 -80.54
N PHE A 235 -110.53 31.14 -81.24
CA PHE A 235 -110.54 31.01 -82.69
C PHE A 235 -111.66 30.08 -83.18
N GLY A 236 -111.81 28.88 -82.59
CA GLY A 236 -112.86 27.92 -82.94
C GLY A 236 -114.27 28.43 -82.64
N VAL A 237 -114.47 29.11 -81.51
CA VAL A 237 -115.77 29.74 -81.18
C VAL A 237 -116.10 30.87 -82.17
N VAL A 238 -115.11 31.64 -82.63
CA VAL A 238 -115.30 32.68 -83.67
C VAL A 238 -115.62 32.06 -85.04
N LEU A 239 -114.95 30.97 -85.44
CA LEU A 239 -115.26 30.25 -86.69
C LEU A 239 -116.68 29.67 -86.68
N PHE A 240 -117.05 28.95 -85.61
CA PHE A 240 -118.38 28.36 -85.44
C PHE A 240 -119.49 29.43 -85.50
N ARG A 241 -119.23 30.61 -84.91
CA ARG A 241 -120.11 31.79 -84.91
C ARG A 241 -120.22 32.46 -86.28
N TYR A 242 -119.22 32.29 -87.16
CA TYR A 242 -119.15 32.92 -88.48
C TYR A 242 -119.72 32.02 -89.59
N PHE A 243 -119.40 30.72 -89.59
CA PHE A 243 -119.86 29.77 -90.61
C PHE A 243 -121.17 29.05 -90.28
N GLY A 244 -121.58 29.01 -89.01
CA GLY A 244 -122.85 28.41 -88.57
C GLY A 244 -122.92 26.88 -88.74
N VAL A 245 -124.14 26.34 -88.79
CA VAL A 245 -124.39 24.89 -88.89
C VAL A 245 -124.22 24.42 -90.34
N SER A 246 -122.96 24.37 -90.78
CA SER A 246 -122.50 23.86 -92.07
C SER A 246 -121.83 22.49 -91.91
N TRP A 247 -121.49 21.80 -93.00
CA TRP A 247 -120.71 20.54 -92.96
C TRP A 247 -119.33 20.74 -92.28
N TRP A 248 -118.77 21.94 -92.37
CA TRP A 248 -117.55 22.37 -91.66
C TRP A 248 -117.73 22.52 -90.14
N SER A 249 -118.97 22.58 -89.62
CA SER A 249 -119.25 22.68 -88.19
C SER A 249 -118.72 21.47 -87.40
N ILE A 250 -118.55 20.31 -88.05
CA ILE A 250 -117.89 19.12 -87.48
C ILE A 250 -116.42 19.43 -87.16
N PHE A 251 -115.70 20.14 -88.05
CA PHE A 251 -114.32 20.55 -87.83
C PHE A 251 -114.22 21.59 -86.69
N ASP A 252 -115.09 22.61 -86.70
CA ASP A 252 -115.13 23.62 -85.64
C ASP A 252 -115.47 23.00 -84.28
N ALA A 253 -116.41 22.04 -84.22
CA ALA A 253 -116.74 21.31 -83.00
C ALA A 253 -115.54 20.47 -82.49
N ILE A 254 -114.83 19.78 -83.38
CA ILE A 254 -113.59 19.06 -83.02
C ILE A 254 -112.51 20.04 -82.52
N LEU A 255 -112.40 21.22 -83.12
CA LEU A 255 -111.41 22.24 -82.74
C LEU A 255 -111.76 22.88 -81.38
N VAL A 256 -113.04 23.16 -81.11
CA VAL A 256 -113.51 23.65 -79.80
C VAL A 256 -113.37 22.57 -78.71
N LEU A 257 -113.71 21.31 -79.00
CA LEU A 257 -113.53 20.20 -78.05
C LEU A 257 -112.04 19.91 -77.79
N GLY A 258 -111.20 19.89 -78.82
CA GLY A 258 -109.76 19.66 -78.71
C GLY A 258 -109.02 20.79 -78.00
N SER A 259 -109.39 22.04 -78.26
CA SER A 259 -108.84 23.19 -77.53
C SER A 259 -109.33 23.27 -76.09
N SER A 260 -110.60 22.96 -75.83
CA SER A 260 -111.14 22.81 -74.46
C SER A 260 -110.39 21.71 -73.69
N ALA A 261 -110.16 20.55 -74.31
CA ALA A 261 -109.34 19.48 -73.74
C ALA A 261 -107.88 19.91 -73.51
N LEU A 262 -107.29 20.72 -74.40
CA LEU A 262 -105.95 21.26 -74.23
C LEU A 262 -105.86 22.29 -73.08
N VAL A 263 -106.88 23.14 -72.92
CA VAL A 263 -107.01 24.04 -71.76
C VAL A 263 -107.21 23.25 -70.47
N ALA A 264 -108.05 22.21 -70.47
CA ALA A 264 -108.27 21.35 -69.30
C ALA A 264 -107.00 20.58 -68.91
N ALA A 265 -106.28 20.01 -69.88
CA ALA A 265 -105.00 19.32 -69.65
C ALA A 265 -103.90 20.29 -69.21
N GLY A 266 -103.82 21.48 -69.82
CA GLY A 266 -102.89 22.55 -69.46
C GLY A 266 -103.13 23.09 -68.06
N THR A 267 -104.38 23.39 -67.69
CA THR A 267 -104.75 23.92 -66.37
C THR A 267 -104.61 22.86 -65.28
N SER A 268 -105.07 21.62 -65.53
CA SER A 268 -104.86 20.50 -64.61
C SER A 268 -103.37 20.20 -64.42
N GLY A 269 -102.58 20.22 -65.50
CA GLY A 269 -101.12 20.11 -65.45
C GLY A 269 -100.46 21.23 -64.66
N TYR A 270 -100.86 22.48 -64.90
CA TYR A 270 -100.39 23.65 -64.16
C TYR A 270 -100.74 23.55 -62.67
N PHE A 271 -102.00 23.29 -62.30
CA PHE A 271 -102.39 23.11 -60.89
C PHE A 271 -101.68 21.92 -60.23
N LYS A 272 -101.38 20.85 -60.97
CA LYS A 272 -100.65 19.68 -60.45
C LYS A 272 -99.15 19.96 -60.26
N ALA A 273 -98.52 20.74 -61.15
CA ALA A 273 -97.15 21.22 -60.99
C ALA A 273 -97.06 22.29 -59.89
N HIS A 274 -97.97 23.26 -59.86
CA HIS A 274 -97.96 24.34 -58.89
C HIS A 274 -98.29 23.89 -57.46
N ARG A 275 -99.16 22.88 -57.30
CA ARG A 275 -99.32 22.18 -56.00
C ARG A 275 -98.01 21.52 -55.56
N ARG A 276 -97.24 20.92 -56.48
CA ARG A 276 -95.90 20.39 -56.15
C ARG A 276 -94.97 21.51 -55.73
N VAL A 277 -94.81 22.57 -56.52
CA VAL A 277 -93.93 23.71 -56.18
C VAL A 277 -94.23 24.24 -54.76
N ARG A 278 -95.49 24.48 -54.40
CA ARG A 278 -95.85 24.91 -53.03
C ARG A 278 -95.56 23.86 -51.95
N THR A 279 -95.87 22.58 -52.18
CA THR A 279 -95.49 21.51 -51.23
C THR A 279 -93.98 21.47 -51.03
N LEU A 280 -93.20 21.75 -52.08
CA LEU A 280 -91.75 21.76 -52.03
C LEU A 280 -91.19 23.00 -51.34
N GLU A 281 -91.79 24.18 -51.55
CA GLU A 281 -91.50 25.38 -50.76
C GLU A 281 -91.81 25.15 -49.27
N SER A 282 -92.93 24.49 -48.93
CA SER A 282 -93.24 24.14 -47.54
C SER A 282 -92.25 23.15 -46.93
N LEU A 283 -91.78 22.15 -47.69
CA LEU A 283 -90.76 21.21 -47.24
C LEU A 283 -89.39 21.89 -47.11
N LEU A 284 -89.02 22.78 -48.02
CA LEU A 284 -87.75 23.52 -47.97
C LEU A 284 -87.69 24.57 -46.85
N THR A 285 -88.84 25.15 -46.46
CA THR A 285 -88.94 26.11 -45.34
C THR A 285 -89.15 25.44 -43.98
N THR A 286 -89.79 24.26 -43.94
CA THR A 286 -89.86 23.45 -42.70
C THR A 286 -88.52 22.77 -42.40
N ASP A 287 -87.70 22.50 -43.43
CA ASP A 287 -86.31 22.03 -43.33
C ASP A 287 -85.30 23.17 -43.02
N GLU A 288 -85.76 24.32 -42.47
CA GLU A 288 -84.91 25.37 -41.88
C GLU A 288 -84.25 24.96 -40.54
N GLY A 289 -83.96 23.66 -40.35
CA GLY A 289 -83.10 23.11 -39.30
C GLY A 289 -81.62 23.49 -39.45
N MET A 290 -81.34 24.70 -39.97
CA MET A 290 -80.03 25.21 -40.36
C MET A 290 -79.76 26.62 -39.80
N ARG A 291 -80.62 27.13 -38.91
CA ARG A 291 -80.36 28.37 -38.13
C ARG A 291 -79.32 28.16 -37.01
N ASP A 292 -79.05 26.91 -36.64
CA ASP A 292 -78.18 26.54 -35.52
C ASP A 292 -76.68 26.36 -35.91
N LEU A 293 -76.29 26.88 -37.08
CA LEU A 293 -74.89 27.00 -37.51
C LEU A 293 -74.32 28.39 -37.16
N GLY A 294 -74.67 28.90 -35.97
CA GLY A 294 -73.85 29.92 -35.33
C GLY A 294 -72.46 29.35 -34.99
N PRO A 295 -71.37 30.13 -35.09
CA PRO A 295 -70.05 29.64 -34.73
C PRO A 295 -70.00 29.39 -33.23
N THR A 296 -70.03 28.11 -32.82
CA THR A 296 -69.81 27.69 -31.43
C THR A 296 -68.38 28.05 -31.04
N ARG A 297 -68.21 29.23 -30.42
CA ARG A 297 -66.98 29.64 -29.74
C ARG A 297 -66.69 28.66 -28.59
N SER A 298 -65.89 27.65 -28.87
CA SER A 298 -65.12 26.96 -27.84
C SER A 298 -64.08 27.95 -27.27
N SER A 299 -63.88 27.88 -25.95
CA SER A 299 -62.86 28.64 -25.22
C SER A 299 -61.44 28.22 -25.57
#